data_AF-A0A497GBR0-F1
#
_entry.id   AF-A0A497GBR0-F1
#
_cell.length_a   1.000
_cell.length_b   1.000
_cell.length_c   1.000
_cell.angle_alpha   90.00
_cell.angle_beta   90.00
_cell.angle_gamma   90.00
#
_symmetry.space_group_name_H-M   'P 1'
#
loop_
_entity.id
_entity.type
_entity.pdbx_description
1 polymer ?
#
loop_
_entity_poly.entity_id
_entity_poly.type
_entity_poly.pdbx_seq_one_letter_code
_entity_poly.pdbx_strand_id
1 'polypeptide(L)'
;MLLVRAIVRGQCPNCGGPISDDRLERGLPCVKCLPTPSPELLELAEMRDKLKFLRELCKELSRAGRLEGYRKLLEEEEALREFEQFFERALGNKPWSAQRTWARRVLSGKSFTILAPTGVGKSVFGIIMALYLASKGGKCYLILPTSVLVKQMSERAEAYAEKLKAEVRILAYLAKSGKAREELLERIKGGDYDVLITTSQFLARHFELLEGFRFDFIFVDDVDAVMKSSRNIDKILVLLGLPTEAVEDAYE
;
A
#
# COMPACT_ATOMS: atom_id res chain seq x y z
N MET A 1 -0.24 -38.34 -18.74
CA MET A 1 0.82 -38.43 -17.72
C MET A 1 1.52 -37.08 -17.65
N LEU A 2 1.43 -36.38 -16.52
CA LEU A 2 2.17 -35.14 -16.32
C LEU A 2 3.66 -35.47 -16.27
N LEU A 3 4.44 -34.82 -17.13
CA LEU A 3 5.87 -35.06 -17.23
C LEU A 3 6.56 -34.25 -16.12
N VAL A 4 6.80 -34.85 -14.96
CA VAL A 4 7.63 -34.24 -13.92
C VAL A 4 9.06 -34.16 -14.46
N ARG A 5 9.56 -32.95 -14.74
CA ARG A 5 10.92 -32.76 -15.25
C ARG A 5 11.90 -32.46 -14.13
N ALA A 6 11.42 -31.84 -13.05
CA ALA A 6 12.27 -31.43 -11.94
C ALA A 6 11.53 -31.42 -10.59
N ILE A 7 12.29 -31.58 -9.51
CA ILE A 7 11.85 -31.29 -8.15
C ILE A 7 12.67 -30.11 -7.65
N VAL A 8 12.00 -29.01 -7.33
CA VAL A 8 12.62 -27.78 -6.83
C VAL A 8 12.50 -27.75 -5.31
N ARG A 9 13.65 -27.73 -4.63
CA ARG A 9 13.71 -27.70 -3.15
C ARG A 9 13.45 -26.29 -2.65
N GLY A 10 12.72 -26.16 -1.52
CA GLY A 10 12.52 -24.85 -0.88
C GLY A 10 11.42 -23.99 -1.50
N GLN A 11 10.69 -24.49 -2.51
CA GLN A 11 9.86 -23.64 -3.38
C GLN A 11 8.36 -23.88 -3.28
N CYS A 12 7.86 -24.80 -2.44
CA CYS A 12 6.42 -24.92 -2.24
C CYS A 12 5.86 -23.62 -1.62
N PRO A 13 4.93 -22.89 -2.26
CA PRO A 13 4.44 -21.61 -1.73
C PRO A 13 3.64 -21.75 -0.43
N ASN A 14 3.17 -22.97 -0.11
CA ASN A 14 2.50 -23.25 1.16
C ASN A 14 3.48 -23.46 2.33
N CYS A 15 4.32 -24.51 2.26
CA CYS A 15 5.10 -25.00 3.39
C CYS A 15 6.63 -24.86 3.22
N GLY A 16 7.11 -24.28 2.11
CA GLY A 16 8.54 -24.20 1.80
C GLY A 16 9.21 -25.55 1.47
N GLY A 17 8.47 -26.65 1.41
CA GLY A 17 9.01 -27.97 1.06
C GLY A 17 9.40 -28.13 -0.42
N PRO A 18 9.94 -29.31 -0.80
CA PRO A 18 10.22 -29.65 -2.19
C PRO A 18 8.91 -29.82 -2.98
N ILE A 19 8.91 -29.35 -4.23
CA ILE A 19 7.74 -29.34 -5.10
C ILE A 19 8.15 -29.67 -6.55
N SER A 20 7.28 -30.36 -7.28
CA SER A 20 7.50 -30.65 -8.69
C SER A 20 7.19 -29.45 -9.58
N ASP A 21 7.87 -29.37 -10.72
CA ASP A 21 7.73 -28.29 -11.70
C ASP A 21 6.31 -28.15 -12.25
N ASP A 22 5.65 -29.28 -12.55
CA ASP A 22 4.27 -29.30 -13.06
C ASP A 22 3.26 -28.68 -12.08
N ARG A 23 3.47 -28.87 -10.76
CA ARG A 23 2.60 -28.29 -9.72
C ARG A 23 2.87 -26.81 -9.53
N LEU A 24 4.14 -26.39 -9.60
CA LEU A 24 4.51 -24.98 -9.57
C LEU A 24 3.90 -24.22 -10.76
N GLU A 25 3.96 -24.78 -11.96
CA GLU A 25 3.40 -24.17 -13.18
C GLU A 25 1.89 -23.92 -13.05
N ARG A 26 1.18 -24.86 -12.39
CA ARG A 26 -0.26 -24.76 -12.08
C ARG A 26 -0.57 -23.93 -10.83
N GLY A 27 0.44 -23.39 -10.15
CA GLY A 27 0.28 -22.67 -8.89
C GLY A 27 -0.24 -23.52 -7.72
N LEU A 28 -0.15 -24.85 -7.81
CA LEU A 28 -0.55 -25.80 -6.76
C LEU A 28 0.55 -25.95 -5.69
N PRO A 29 0.21 -26.32 -4.44
CA PRO A 29 1.19 -26.63 -3.41
C PRO A 29 1.79 -28.02 -3.66
N CYS A 30 2.83 -28.44 -2.92
CA CYS A 30 3.44 -29.77 -3.09
C CYS A 30 2.47 -30.92 -2.73
N VAL A 31 2.82 -32.14 -3.15
CA VAL A 31 2.04 -33.37 -2.87
C VAL A 31 1.85 -33.59 -1.35
N LYS A 32 2.83 -33.19 -0.52
CA LYS A 32 2.68 -33.27 0.94
C LYS A 32 1.62 -32.32 1.49
N CYS A 33 1.40 -31.16 0.87
CA CYS A 33 0.38 -30.21 1.31
C CYS A 33 -1.00 -30.65 0.81
N LEU A 34 -1.12 -30.90 -0.49
CA LEU A 34 -2.37 -31.30 -1.14
C LEU A 34 -2.12 -32.47 -2.10
N PRO A 35 -2.23 -33.73 -1.61
CA PRO A 35 -1.93 -34.91 -2.41
C PRO A 35 -2.80 -35.01 -3.65
N THR A 36 -4.11 -34.81 -3.47
CA THR A 36 -5.13 -35.00 -4.51
C THR A 36 -5.97 -33.71 -4.62
N PRO A 37 -5.57 -32.75 -5.48
CA PRO A 37 -6.39 -31.59 -5.80
C PRO A 37 -7.74 -32.02 -6.39
N SER A 38 -8.83 -31.30 -6.09
CA SER A 38 -10.12 -31.58 -6.70
C SER A 38 -10.12 -31.27 -8.22
N PRO A 39 -11.03 -31.89 -9.01
CA PRO A 39 -11.22 -31.53 -10.40
C PRO A 39 -11.52 -30.03 -10.61
N GLU A 40 -12.35 -29.44 -9.74
CA GLU A 40 -12.68 -28.01 -9.76
C GLU A 40 -11.43 -27.14 -9.59
N LEU A 41 -10.56 -27.48 -8.64
CA LEU A 41 -9.32 -26.74 -8.43
C LEU A 41 -8.36 -26.88 -9.61
N LEU A 42 -8.30 -28.05 -10.24
CA LEU A 42 -7.50 -28.27 -11.45
C LEU A 42 -8.02 -27.46 -12.64
N GLU A 43 -9.34 -27.37 -12.82
CA GLU A 43 -9.96 -26.52 -13.83
C GLU A 43 -9.63 -25.03 -13.57
N LEU A 44 -9.74 -24.58 -12.33
CA LEU A 44 -9.39 -23.22 -11.93
C LEU A 44 -7.90 -22.89 -12.11
N ALA A 45 -7.02 -23.88 -11.98
CA ALA A 45 -5.58 -23.70 -12.21
C ALA A 45 -5.25 -23.41 -13.68
N GLU A 46 -6.05 -23.94 -14.61
CA GLU A 46 -5.94 -23.64 -16.04
C GLU A 46 -6.62 -22.31 -16.42
N MET A 47 -7.55 -21.83 -15.58
CA MET A 47 -8.19 -20.53 -15.74
C MET A 47 -7.28 -19.37 -15.31
N ARG A 48 -7.39 -18.23 -15.99
CA ARG A 48 -6.65 -16.99 -15.64
C ARG A 48 -7.29 -16.18 -14.49
N ASP A 49 -8.19 -16.77 -13.69
CA ASP A 49 -8.80 -16.12 -12.53
C ASP A 49 -8.08 -16.52 -11.24
N LYS A 50 -7.00 -15.78 -10.96
CA LYS A 50 -6.13 -16.03 -9.81
C LYS A 50 -6.87 -15.99 -8.46
N LEU A 51 -7.85 -15.11 -8.30
CA LEU A 51 -8.52 -14.93 -7.01
C LEU A 51 -9.45 -16.11 -6.71
N LYS A 52 -10.23 -16.56 -7.70
CA LYS A 52 -11.07 -17.76 -7.53
C LYS A 52 -10.23 -19.00 -7.25
N PHE A 53 -9.13 -19.18 -7.99
CA PHE A 53 -8.19 -20.26 -7.76
C PHE A 53 -7.65 -20.25 -6.32
N LEU A 54 -7.15 -19.11 -5.84
CA LEU A 54 -6.61 -18.99 -4.48
C LEU A 54 -7.66 -19.27 -3.40
N ARG A 55 -8.91 -18.85 -3.60
CA ARG A 55 -10.01 -19.10 -2.66
C ARG A 55 -10.30 -20.59 -2.53
N GLU A 56 -10.47 -21.30 -3.64
CA GLU A 56 -10.76 -22.74 -3.59
C GLU A 56 -9.55 -23.52 -3.06
N LEU A 57 -8.33 -23.16 -3.46
CA LEU A 57 -7.10 -23.77 -2.95
C LEU A 57 -6.98 -23.62 -1.42
N CYS A 58 -7.21 -22.41 -0.90
CA CYS A 58 -7.14 -22.16 0.54
C CYS A 58 -8.24 -22.92 1.31
N LYS A 59 -9.42 -23.09 0.71
CA LYS A 59 -10.53 -23.88 1.27
C LYS A 59 -10.17 -25.37 1.34
N GLU A 60 -9.59 -25.95 0.29
CA GLU A 60 -9.09 -27.33 0.32
C GLU A 60 -7.97 -27.52 1.36
N LEU A 61 -6.97 -26.63 1.37
CA LEU A 61 -5.88 -26.68 2.34
C LEU A 61 -6.38 -26.52 3.79
N SER A 62 -7.38 -25.67 4.02
CA SER A 62 -8.00 -25.50 5.34
C SER A 62 -8.72 -26.76 5.81
N ARG A 63 -9.50 -27.39 4.94
CA ARG A 63 -10.15 -28.69 5.23
C ARG A 63 -9.15 -29.79 5.54
N ALA A 64 -7.98 -29.75 4.90
CA ALA A 64 -6.88 -30.66 5.16
C ALA A 64 -6.04 -30.31 6.40
N GLY A 65 -6.32 -29.20 7.10
CA GLY A 65 -5.53 -28.74 8.25
C GLY A 65 -4.11 -28.32 7.91
N ARG A 66 -3.86 -27.91 6.65
CA ARG A 66 -2.52 -27.65 6.10
C ARG A 66 -2.39 -26.26 5.49
N LEU A 67 -3.33 -25.35 5.72
CA LEU A 67 -3.24 -23.99 5.20
C LEU A 67 -2.15 -23.20 5.92
N GLU A 68 -1.09 -22.86 5.19
CA GLU A 68 0.05 -22.08 5.66
C GLU A 68 0.27 -20.87 4.72
N GLY A 69 1.34 -20.86 3.92
CA GLY A 69 1.76 -19.71 3.12
C GLY A 69 0.75 -19.22 2.09
N TYR A 70 -0.15 -20.07 1.58
CA TYR A 70 -1.20 -19.62 0.65
C TYR A 70 -2.22 -18.69 1.29
N ARG A 71 -2.39 -18.72 2.62
CA ARG A 71 -3.28 -17.78 3.34
C ARG A 71 -2.89 -16.34 3.01
N LYS A 72 -1.59 -16.03 3.16
CA LYS A 72 -1.06 -14.70 2.89
C LYS A 72 -1.27 -14.27 1.44
N LEU A 73 -1.06 -15.19 0.49
CA LEU A 73 -1.26 -14.90 -0.94
C LEU A 73 -2.74 -14.59 -1.27
N LEU A 74 -3.68 -15.28 -0.62
CA LEU A 74 -5.10 -14.99 -0.75
C LEU A 74 -5.45 -13.62 -0.15
N GLU A 75 -5.00 -13.36 1.08
CA GLU A 75 -5.22 -12.08 1.76
C GLU A 75 -4.69 -10.89 0.94
N GLU A 76 -3.50 -11.02 0.35
CA GLU A 76 -2.91 -9.99 -0.53
C GLU A 76 -3.74 -9.75 -1.81
N GLU A 77 -4.25 -10.80 -2.45
CA GLU A 77 -5.06 -10.66 -3.67
C GLU A 77 -6.49 -10.15 -3.35
N GLU A 78 -7.04 -10.49 -2.19
CA GLU A 78 -8.32 -9.95 -1.70
C GLU A 78 -8.21 -8.47 -1.36
N ALA A 79 -7.17 -8.07 -0.62
CA ALA A 79 -6.90 -6.67 -0.33
C ALA A 79 -6.68 -5.85 -1.61
N LEU A 80 -5.99 -6.41 -2.61
CA LEU A 80 -5.83 -5.76 -3.90
C LEU A 80 -7.17 -5.59 -4.62
N ARG A 81 -8.02 -6.63 -4.60
CA ARG A 81 -9.33 -6.60 -5.24
C ARG A 81 -10.24 -5.56 -4.60
N GLU A 82 -10.21 -5.46 -3.28
CA GLU A 82 -10.95 -4.45 -2.53
C GLU A 82 -10.46 -3.04 -2.88
N PHE A 83 -9.14 -2.83 -2.95
CA PHE A 83 -8.56 -1.56 -3.40
C PHE A 83 -8.97 -1.23 -4.84
N GLU A 84 -8.96 -2.19 -5.78
CA GLU A 84 -9.39 -1.96 -7.17
C GLU A 84 -10.85 -1.48 -7.23
N GLN A 85 -11.74 -2.09 -6.44
CA GLN A 85 -13.15 -1.67 -6.33
C GLN A 85 -13.28 -0.29 -5.70
N PHE A 86 -12.51 -0.01 -4.65
CA PHE A 86 -12.47 1.32 -4.03
C PHE A 86 -12.01 2.38 -5.03
N PHE A 87 -10.95 2.11 -5.78
CA PHE A 87 -10.40 2.98 -6.81
C PHE A 87 -11.41 3.24 -7.94
N GLU A 88 -12.08 2.19 -8.42
CA GLU A 88 -13.10 2.29 -9.46
C GLU A 88 -14.31 3.11 -9.00
N ARG A 89 -14.75 2.99 -7.75
CA ARG A 89 -15.80 3.86 -7.19
C ARG A 89 -15.39 5.33 -7.08
N ALA A 90 -14.13 5.60 -6.77
CA ALA A 90 -13.62 6.97 -6.63
C ALA A 90 -13.48 7.68 -8.01
N LEU A 91 -12.89 6.97 -8.98
CA LEU A 91 -12.47 7.54 -10.27
C LEU A 91 -13.42 7.22 -11.43
N GLY A 92 -14.25 6.19 -11.31
CA GLY A 92 -15.13 5.67 -12.37
C GLY A 92 -14.45 4.70 -13.34
N ASN A 93 -13.15 4.43 -13.17
CA ASN A 93 -12.38 3.50 -14.00
C ASN A 93 -11.43 2.67 -13.14
N LYS A 94 -11.07 1.49 -13.61
CA LYS A 94 -10.09 0.61 -12.94
C LYS A 94 -8.68 1.22 -12.91
N PRO A 95 -7.87 0.90 -11.89
CA PRO A 95 -6.48 1.33 -11.86
C PRO A 95 -5.70 0.72 -13.04
N TRP A 96 -4.77 1.49 -13.58
CA TRP A 96 -3.86 1.00 -14.63
C TRP A 96 -2.95 -0.11 -14.09
N SER A 97 -2.35 -0.90 -14.97
CA SER A 97 -1.43 -1.99 -14.59
C SER A 97 -0.27 -1.51 -13.69
N ALA A 98 0.25 -0.30 -13.94
CA ALA A 98 1.26 0.34 -13.10
C ALA A 98 0.72 0.65 -11.69
N GLN A 99 -0.45 1.28 -11.59
CA GLN A 99 -1.12 1.60 -10.32
C GLN A 99 -1.47 0.35 -9.52
N ARG A 100 -1.90 -0.73 -10.20
CA ARG A 100 -2.14 -2.04 -9.58
C ARG A 100 -0.85 -2.64 -9.00
N THR A 101 0.27 -2.46 -9.69
CA THR A 101 1.59 -2.90 -9.20
C THR A 101 2.03 -2.08 -7.98
N TRP A 102 1.79 -0.77 -7.98
CA TRP A 102 2.04 0.09 -6.83
C TRP A 102 1.16 -0.29 -5.64
N ALA A 103 -0.13 -0.56 -5.88
CA ALA A 103 -1.05 -1.02 -4.85
C ALA A 103 -0.57 -2.30 -4.17
N ARG A 104 -0.17 -3.32 -4.95
CA ARG A 104 0.42 -4.55 -4.40
C ARG A 104 1.60 -4.27 -3.47
N ARG A 105 2.50 -3.35 -3.86
CA ARG A 105 3.66 -3.00 -3.04
C ARG A 105 3.27 -2.32 -1.74
N VAL A 106 2.35 -1.34 -1.80
CA VAL A 106 1.84 -0.65 -0.60
C VAL A 106 1.15 -1.64 0.34
N LEU A 107 0.24 -2.47 -0.17
CA LEU A 107 -0.49 -3.47 0.62
C LEU A 107 0.41 -4.55 1.22
N SER A 108 1.59 -4.78 0.61
CA SER A 108 2.62 -5.68 1.16
C SER A 108 3.56 -5.00 2.16
N GLY A 109 3.30 -3.74 2.55
CA GLY A 109 4.15 -2.96 3.46
C GLY A 109 5.50 -2.58 2.88
N LYS A 110 5.64 -2.49 1.55
CA LYS A 110 6.92 -2.17 0.89
C LYS A 110 6.99 -0.69 0.52
N SER A 111 8.11 -0.06 0.87
CA SER A 111 8.51 1.27 0.36
C SER A 111 9.15 1.15 -1.03
N PHE A 112 8.84 2.07 -1.95
CA PHE A 112 9.40 2.06 -3.32
C PHE A 112 9.29 3.42 -4.01
N THR A 113 10.13 3.62 -5.04
CA THR A 113 10.07 4.76 -5.95
C THR A 113 9.13 4.48 -7.13
N ILE A 114 8.31 5.47 -7.51
CA ILE A 114 7.42 5.37 -8.68
C ILE A 114 8.18 5.76 -9.96
N LEU A 115 8.75 4.73 -10.63
CA LEU A 115 9.38 4.84 -11.94
C LEU A 115 8.33 4.80 -13.06
N ALA A 116 7.79 5.96 -13.41
CA ALA A 116 6.82 6.12 -14.51
C ALA A 116 6.81 7.56 -15.04
N PRO A 117 6.40 7.78 -16.32
CA PRO A 117 6.27 9.13 -16.87
C PRO A 117 5.16 9.93 -16.19
N THR A 118 5.06 11.22 -16.48
CA THR A 118 3.91 12.05 -16.07
C THR A 118 2.64 11.59 -16.78
N GLY A 119 1.47 11.93 -16.21
CA GLY A 119 0.16 11.59 -16.80
C GLY A 119 -0.37 10.20 -16.46
N VAL A 120 0.44 9.30 -15.87
CA VAL A 120 0.00 7.96 -15.43
C VAL A 120 -0.86 7.95 -14.14
N GLY A 121 -1.14 9.13 -13.57
CA GLY A 121 -1.97 9.28 -12.38
C GLY A 121 -1.26 8.92 -11.06
N LYS A 122 0.01 9.30 -10.87
CA LYS A 122 0.74 9.09 -9.59
C LYS A 122 0.06 9.77 -8.41
N SER A 123 -0.27 11.06 -8.55
CA SER A 123 -0.91 11.84 -7.49
C SER A 123 -2.33 11.34 -7.22
N VAL A 124 -3.07 10.93 -8.26
CA VAL A 124 -4.40 10.29 -8.11
C VAL A 124 -4.28 8.98 -7.33
N PHE A 125 -3.30 8.14 -7.66
CA PHE A 125 -3.00 6.92 -6.91
C PHE A 125 -2.67 7.23 -5.44
N GLY A 126 -1.81 8.22 -5.17
CA GLY A 126 -1.45 8.63 -3.81
C GLY A 126 -2.66 9.04 -2.97
N ILE A 127 -3.56 9.85 -3.54
CA ILE A 127 -4.79 10.27 -2.87
C ILE A 127 -5.69 9.06 -2.57
N ILE A 128 -6.03 8.27 -3.60
CA ILE A 128 -6.99 7.17 -3.45
C ILE A 128 -6.43 6.09 -2.51
N MET A 129 -5.12 5.81 -2.57
CA MET A 129 -4.48 4.88 -1.64
C MET A 129 -4.53 5.40 -0.20
N ALA A 130 -4.24 6.69 0.03
CA ALA A 130 -4.33 7.28 1.36
C ALA A 130 -5.77 7.23 1.90
N LEU A 131 -6.77 7.53 1.08
CA LEU A 131 -8.18 7.43 1.49
C LEU A 131 -8.58 5.99 1.80
N TYR A 132 -8.15 5.03 0.99
CA TYR A 132 -8.40 3.60 1.22
C TYR A 132 -7.82 3.14 2.56
N LEU A 133 -6.54 3.43 2.82
CA LEU A 133 -5.90 3.07 4.08
C LEU A 133 -6.52 3.80 5.27
N ALA A 134 -6.83 5.09 5.11
CA ALA A 134 -7.48 5.89 6.16
C ALA A 134 -8.88 5.37 6.52
N SER A 135 -9.68 4.94 5.54
CA SER A 135 -10.97 4.28 5.78
C SER A 135 -10.87 2.95 6.54
N LYS A 136 -9.65 2.40 6.67
CA LYS A 136 -9.35 1.20 7.47
C LYS A 136 -8.64 1.53 8.78
N GLY A 137 -8.58 2.81 9.15
CA GLY A 137 -7.94 3.30 10.37
C GLY A 137 -6.45 3.60 10.25
N GLY A 138 -5.88 3.59 9.04
CA GLY A 138 -4.48 3.97 8.81
C GLY A 138 -4.27 5.48 8.81
N LYS A 139 -3.11 5.94 9.27
CA LYS A 139 -2.73 7.36 9.24
C LYS A 139 -1.82 7.65 8.05
N CYS A 140 -2.20 8.61 7.21
CA CYS A 140 -1.53 8.90 5.94
C CYS A 140 -0.95 10.32 5.88
N TYR A 141 0.17 10.49 5.19
CA TYR A 141 0.81 11.78 4.96
C TYR A 141 1.15 12.00 3.49
N LEU A 142 0.64 13.07 2.90
CA LEU A 142 0.94 13.49 1.53
C LEU A 142 1.83 14.74 1.57
N ILE A 143 3.01 14.64 0.96
CA ILE A 143 4.04 15.69 0.93
C ILE A 143 4.19 16.21 -0.50
N LEU A 144 3.94 17.50 -0.68
CA LEU A 144 3.92 18.19 -1.96
C LEU A 144 5.02 19.25 -2.05
N PRO A 145 5.47 19.67 -3.24
CA PRO A 145 6.52 20.68 -3.34
C PRO A 145 6.00 22.11 -3.09
N THR A 146 4.71 22.39 -3.32
CA THR A 146 4.15 23.76 -3.21
C THR A 146 2.78 23.79 -2.53
N SER A 147 2.43 24.92 -1.91
CA SER A 147 1.12 25.14 -1.30
C SER A 147 -0.03 25.12 -2.31
N VAL A 148 0.24 25.48 -3.58
CA VAL A 148 -0.74 25.36 -4.68
C VAL A 148 -1.10 23.90 -4.92
N LEU A 149 -0.11 23.01 -4.96
CA LEU A 149 -0.35 21.57 -5.11
C LEU A 149 -1.00 20.96 -3.87
N VAL A 150 -0.67 21.44 -2.67
CA VAL A 150 -1.40 21.05 -1.44
C VAL A 150 -2.88 21.38 -1.59
N LYS A 151 -3.24 22.59 -2.02
CA LYS A 151 -4.64 23.00 -2.23
C LYS A 151 -5.34 22.12 -3.27
N GLN A 152 -4.71 21.93 -4.43
CA GLN A 152 -5.28 21.11 -5.50
C GLN A 152 -5.45 19.63 -5.08
N MET A 153 -4.48 19.09 -4.34
CA MET A 153 -4.54 17.72 -3.85
C MET A 153 -5.60 17.57 -2.75
N SER A 154 -5.74 18.54 -1.85
CA SER A 154 -6.77 18.50 -0.80
C SER A 154 -8.19 18.57 -1.37
N GLU A 155 -8.44 19.49 -2.31
CA GLU A 155 -9.74 19.61 -3.00
C GLU A 155 -10.11 18.31 -3.73
N ARG A 156 -9.13 17.67 -4.39
CA ARG A 156 -9.36 16.36 -5.04
C ARG A 156 -9.60 15.25 -4.03
N ALA A 157 -8.86 15.22 -2.93
CA ALA A 157 -9.02 14.21 -1.88
C ALA A 157 -10.42 14.30 -1.24
N GLU A 158 -10.88 15.51 -0.93
CA GLU A 158 -12.24 15.76 -0.41
C GLU A 158 -13.30 15.31 -1.43
N ALA A 159 -13.15 15.67 -2.71
CA ALA A 159 -14.09 15.25 -3.74
C ALA A 159 -14.16 13.72 -3.93
N TYR A 160 -13.04 13.01 -3.81
CA TYR A 160 -13.04 11.55 -3.84
C TYR A 160 -13.65 10.95 -2.57
N ALA A 161 -13.32 11.50 -1.39
CA ALA A 161 -13.88 11.04 -0.12
C ALA A 161 -15.42 11.17 -0.10
N GLU A 162 -15.96 12.29 -0.61
CA GLU A 162 -17.40 12.51 -0.75
C GLU A 162 -18.05 11.46 -1.67
N LYS A 163 -17.48 11.23 -2.86
CA LYS A 163 -17.96 10.19 -3.79
C LYS A 163 -17.96 8.79 -3.18
N LEU A 164 -16.93 8.50 -2.39
CA LEU A 164 -16.77 7.22 -1.70
C LEU A 164 -17.65 7.09 -0.46
N LYS A 165 -18.25 8.19 0.02
CA LYS A 165 -18.89 8.30 1.33
C LYS A 165 -17.94 7.82 2.44
N ALA A 166 -16.66 8.14 2.32
CA ALA A 166 -15.63 7.75 3.27
C ALA A 166 -15.60 8.77 4.42
N GLU A 167 -15.80 8.28 5.65
CA GLU A 167 -15.66 9.09 6.87
C GLU A 167 -14.17 9.23 7.22
N VAL A 168 -13.46 10.09 6.47
CA VAL A 168 -12.02 10.31 6.60
C VAL A 168 -11.75 11.80 6.86
N ARG A 169 -11.02 12.11 7.94
CA ARG A 169 -10.61 13.47 8.29
C ARG A 169 -9.37 13.86 7.50
N ILE A 170 -9.57 14.73 6.51
CA ILE A 170 -8.49 15.27 5.68
C ILE A 170 -8.09 16.63 6.25
N LEU A 171 -6.79 16.84 6.50
CA LEU A 171 -6.26 18.11 6.98
C LEU A 171 -5.13 18.58 6.08
N ALA A 172 -5.29 19.76 5.47
CA ALA A 172 -4.29 20.38 4.61
C ALA A 172 -3.70 21.62 5.26
N TYR A 173 -2.37 21.71 5.32
CA TYR A 173 -1.68 22.93 5.75
C TYR A 173 -1.51 23.87 4.56
N LEU A 174 -2.41 24.84 4.45
CA LEU A 174 -2.29 25.98 3.56
C LEU A 174 -1.77 27.17 4.35
N ALA A 175 -0.78 27.89 3.82
CA ALA A 175 -0.17 29.03 4.49
C ALA A 175 -1.21 30.15 4.72
N LYS A 176 -1.84 30.12 5.90
CA LYS A 176 -2.75 31.15 6.42
C LYS A 176 -1.98 32.07 7.36
N SER A 177 -2.55 33.25 7.65
CA SER A 177 -2.01 34.21 8.61
C SER A 177 -2.87 34.31 9.87
N GLY A 178 -2.25 34.76 10.97
CA GLY A 178 -2.91 34.98 12.25
C GLY A 178 -3.50 33.72 12.89
N LYS A 179 -4.62 33.88 13.58
CA LYS A 179 -5.28 32.85 14.40
C LYS A 179 -5.60 31.55 13.64
N ALA A 180 -5.98 31.65 12.36
CA ALA A 180 -6.30 30.47 11.55
C ALA A 180 -5.07 29.57 11.29
N ARG A 181 -3.86 30.13 11.34
CA ARG A 181 -2.61 29.33 11.26
C ARG A 181 -2.38 28.58 12.56
N GLU A 182 -2.54 29.26 13.70
CA GLU A 182 -2.34 28.66 15.03
C GLU A 182 -3.32 27.49 15.25
N GLU A 183 -4.60 27.67 14.91
CA GLU A 183 -5.61 26.61 14.98
C GLU A 183 -5.25 25.40 14.10
N LEU A 184 -4.72 25.62 12.90
CA LEU A 184 -4.25 24.53 12.03
C LEU A 184 -3.06 23.78 12.63
N LEU A 185 -2.08 24.50 13.19
CA LEU A 185 -0.91 23.88 13.81
C LEU A 185 -1.30 23.08 15.05
N GLU A 186 -2.23 23.57 15.88
CA GLU A 186 -2.74 22.83 17.04
C GLU A 186 -3.49 21.56 16.62
N ARG A 187 -4.32 21.61 15.56
CA ARG A 187 -4.95 20.40 15.01
C ARG A 187 -3.93 19.39 14.49
N ILE A 188 -2.85 19.86 13.86
CA ILE A 188 -1.76 19.00 13.40
C ILE A 188 -1.06 18.35 14.60
N LYS A 189 -0.68 19.15 15.60
CA LYS A 189 -0.03 18.66 16.82
C LYS A 189 -0.91 17.68 17.61
N GLY A 190 -2.21 17.94 17.66
CA GLY A 190 -3.20 17.06 18.29
C GLY A 190 -3.51 15.79 17.49
N GLY A 191 -3.00 15.67 16.25
CA GLY A 191 -3.22 14.49 15.42
C GLY A 191 -4.66 14.32 14.94
N ASP A 192 -5.45 15.40 14.88
CA ASP A 192 -6.86 15.39 14.46
C ASP A 192 -7.01 15.30 12.93
N TYR A 193 -6.50 14.21 12.38
CA TYR A 193 -6.57 13.88 10.96
C TYR A 193 -6.26 12.39 10.76
N ASP A 194 -6.82 11.85 9.68
CA ASP A 194 -6.47 10.53 9.15
C ASP A 194 -5.56 10.69 7.92
N VAL A 195 -5.72 11.79 7.15
CA VAL A 195 -4.85 12.18 6.04
C VAL A 195 -4.34 13.59 6.24
N LEU A 196 -3.02 13.74 6.43
CA LEU A 196 -2.33 15.03 6.48
C LEU A 196 -1.78 15.38 5.08
N ILE A 197 -1.93 16.64 4.64
CA ILE A 197 -1.42 17.12 3.36
C ILE A 197 -0.63 18.41 3.59
N THR A 198 0.67 18.41 3.30
CA THR A 198 1.53 19.59 3.53
C THR A 198 2.62 19.72 2.48
N THR A 199 3.44 20.76 2.58
CA THR A 199 4.61 20.91 1.73
C THR A 199 5.86 20.23 2.32
N SER A 200 6.87 19.95 1.49
CA SER A 200 8.19 19.53 1.98
C SER A 200 8.82 20.59 2.90
N GLN A 201 8.54 21.88 2.65
CA GLN A 201 8.96 22.98 3.52
C GLN A 201 8.29 22.95 4.89
N PHE A 202 7.02 22.53 4.96
CA PHE A 202 6.33 22.34 6.24
C PHE A 202 7.03 21.25 7.05
N LEU A 203 7.27 20.07 6.46
CA LEU A 203 8.02 18.99 7.10
C LEU A 203 9.39 19.46 7.60
N ALA A 204 10.09 20.25 6.80
CA ALA A 204 11.39 20.78 7.17
C ALA A 204 11.33 21.70 8.42
N ARG A 205 10.30 22.55 8.52
CA ARG A 205 10.18 23.60 9.54
C ARG A 205 9.42 23.20 10.80
N HIS A 206 8.50 22.25 10.69
CA HIS A 206 7.52 21.93 11.73
C HIS A 206 7.51 20.43 12.07
N PHE A 207 8.65 19.77 11.91
CA PHE A 207 8.80 18.34 12.21
C PHE A 207 8.44 18.00 13.66
N GLU A 208 8.80 18.87 14.60
CA GLU A 208 8.49 18.76 16.03
C GLU A 208 6.98 18.57 16.31
N LEU A 209 6.10 19.07 15.44
CA LEU A 209 4.66 18.88 15.57
C LEU A 209 4.19 17.48 15.19
N LEU A 210 5.04 16.74 14.47
CA LEU A 210 4.78 15.39 13.98
C LEU A 210 5.55 14.33 14.80
N GLU A 211 6.41 14.74 15.73
CA GLU A 211 7.15 13.81 16.60
C GLU A 211 6.19 12.97 17.44
N GLY A 212 6.52 11.68 17.58
CA GLY A 212 5.67 10.70 18.26
C GLY A 212 4.51 10.16 17.43
N PHE A 213 4.21 10.73 16.26
CA PHE A 213 3.28 10.12 15.31
C PHE A 213 3.98 9.09 14.42
N ARG A 214 3.27 8.00 14.16
CA ARG A 214 3.60 7.02 13.14
C ARG A 214 2.57 7.10 12.02
N PHE A 215 3.05 7.11 10.79
CA PHE A 215 2.23 7.07 9.58
C PHE A 215 2.37 5.71 8.90
N ASP A 216 1.25 5.13 8.50
CA ASP A 216 1.19 3.86 7.77
C ASP A 216 1.51 4.04 6.28
N PHE A 217 1.32 5.26 5.77
CA PHE A 217 1.57 5.59 4.38
C PHE A 217 2.04 7.04 4.23
N ILE A 218 3.19 7.22 3.59
CA ILE A 218 3.72 8.54 3.22
C ILE A 218 3.89 8.57 1.70
N PHE A 219 3.27 9.54 1.05
CA PHE A 219 3.41 9.80 -0.38
C PHE A 219 4.16 11.10 -0.60
N VAL A 220 5.23 11.04 -1.39
CA VAL A 220 6.02 12.20 -1.81
C VAL A 220 5.83 12.39 -3.31
N ASP A 221 5.24 13.52 -3.71
CA ASP A 221 4.93 13.79 -5.13
C ASP A 221 6.18 14.22 -5.92
N ASP A 222 7.05 15.01 -5.27
CA ASP A 222 8.32 15.51 -5.82
C ASP A 222 9.47 15.20 -4.86
N VAL A 223 10.28 14.22 -5.24
CA VAL A 223 11.42 13.76 -4.44
C VAL A 223 12.54 14.80 -4.42
N ASP A 224 12.74 15.54 -5.52
CA ASP A 224 13.79 16.56 -5.59
C ASP A 224 13.52 17.68 -4.58
N ALA A 225 12.25 18.05 -4.41
CA ALA A 225 11.84 19.03 -3.41
C ALA A 225 12.06 18.56 -1.95
N VAL A 226 12.02 17.25 -1.69
CA VAL A 226 12.33 16.66 -0.38
C VAL A 226 13.84 16.56 -0.17
N MET A 227 14.57 16.12 -1.20
CA MET A 227 16.02 15.88 -1.16
C MET A 227 16.88 17.14 -1.09
N LYS A 228 16.31 18.34 -1.23
CA LYS A 228 17.01 19.61 -0.95
C LYS A 228 17.63 19.68 0.44
N SER A 229 17.16 18.86 1.38
CA SER A 229 17.75 18.66 2.69
C SER A 229 17.77 17.16 2.98
N SER A 230 18.95 16.56 3.13
CA SER A 230 19.10 15.14 3.49
C SER A 230 18.32 14.78 4.76
N ARG A 231 18.28 15.70 5.73
CA ARG A 231 17.52 15.56 6.98
C ARG A 231 16.03 15.33 6.79
N ASN A 232 15.45 15.69 5.64
CA ASN A 232 14.04 15.40 5.38
C ASN A 232 13.79 13.91 5.14
N ILE A 233 14.79 13.18 4.64
CA ILE A 233 14.70 11.72 4.47
C ILE A 233 14.66 11.07 5.86
N ASP A 234 15.58 11.47 6.75
CA ASP A 234 15.64 10.98 8.13
C ASP A 234 14.30 11.19 8.85
N LYS A 235 13.73 12.40 8.72
CA LYS A 235 12.39 12.72 9.24
C LYS A 235 11.30 11.80 8.72
N ILE A 236 11.30 11.49 7.41
CA ILE A 236 10.31 10.57 6.82
C ILE A 236 10.49 9.16 7.39
N LEU A 237 11.74 8.69 7.56
CA LEU A 237 12.02 7.38 8.15
C LEU A 237 11.50 7.29 9.60
N VAL A 238 11.74 8.32 10.40
CA VAL A 238 11.22 8.40 11.77
C VAL A 238 9.69 8.37 11.78
N LEU A 239 9.04 9.12 10.89
CA LEU A 239 7.57 9.12 10.75
C LEU A 239 6.99 7.79 10.26
N LEU A 240 7.78 6.93 9.60
CA LEU A 240 7.40 5.55 9.27
C LEU A 240 7.56 4.58 10.46
N GLY A 241 8.17 5.06 11.56
CA GLY A 241 8.37 4.31 12.80
C GLY A 241 9.78 3.76 12.99
N LEU A 242 10.78 4.24 12.24
CA LEU A 242 12.18 3.94 12.56
C LEU A 242 12.61 4.72 13.81
N PRO A 243 13.29 4.08 14.78
CA PRO A 243 13.88 4.81 15.90
C PRO A 243 14.89 5.84 15.40
N THR A 244 14.90 7.04 16.00
CA THR A 244 15.84 8.11 15.66
C THR A 244 17.29 7.63 15.75
N GLU A 245 17.63 6.91 16.83
CA GLU A 245 18.95 6.31 17.04
C GLU A 245 19.38 5.42 15.86
N ALA A 246 18.47 4.56 15.37
CA ALA A 246 18.77 3.67 14.23
C ALA A 246 19.00 4.42 12.91
N VAL A 247 18.44 5.63 12.76
CA VAL A 247 18.68 6.48 11.59
C VAL A 247 20.02 7.19 11.71
N GLU A 248 20.39 7.63 12.91
CA GLU A 248 21.67 8.29 13.18
C GLU A 248 22.84 7.31 13.04
N ASP A 249 22.73 6.12 13.65
CA ASP A 249 23.74 5.05 13.60
C ASP A 249 24.04 4.58 12.17
N ALA A 250 23.08 4.67 11.25
CA ALA A 250 23.25 4.22 9.86
C ALA A 250 24.24 5.08 9.06
N TYR A 251 24.59 6.27 9.56
CA TYR A 251 25.58 7.16 8.94
C TYR A 251 27.00 6.99 9.50
N GLU A 252 27.16 6.24 10.60
CA GLU A 252 28.46 5.87 11.18
C GLU A 252 29.09 4.64 10.50
#